data_AF-A0A2P1NGQ3-F1
#
_entry.id   AF-A0A2P1NGQ3-F1
#
_cell.length_a   1.000
_cell.length_b   1.000
_cell.length_c   1.000
_cell.angle_alpha   90.00
_cell.angle_beta   90.00
_cell.angle_gamma   90.00
#
_symmetry.space_group_name_H-M   'P 1'
#
loop_
_entity.id
_entity.type
_entity.pdbx_description
1 polymer ?
#
loop_
_entity_poly.entity_id
_entity_poly.type
_entity_poly.pdbx_seq_one_letter_code
_entity_poly.pdbx_strand_id
1 'polypeptide(L)'
;MTGARVSLPGVRSPGAGFDEPFAMLEACHERVRRSLDLLARLRQYLQDTGWDESAAQAARDVLRYFDIAAPLHHEDEELHVFPPLLAGTPEQGVAQLVRQLQSDHVQMAERWAAARGALQALGEGSIRALAPGQEAALERFAHSYESHMRHEDATIYPAARALLDAETQQAMGQEMAQRRGASGSLSK
;
A
#
# COMPACT_ATOMS: atom_id res chain seq x y z
N MET A 1 -32.96 -10.27 1.72
CA MET A 1 -31.77 -10.13 0.87
C MET A 1 -30.58 -9.89 1.80
N THR A 2 -29.81 -10.94 2.04
CA THR A 2 -28.64 -10.97 2.93
C THR A 2 -27.47 -10.30 2.23
N GLY A 3 -26.95 -9.22 2.81
CA GLY A 3 -25.77 -8.52 2.30
C GLY A 3 -24.53 -9.41 2.41
N ALA A 4 -23.99 -9.81 1.27
CA ALA A 4 -22.72 -10.54 1.21
C ALA A 4 -21.59 -9.60 1.64
N ARG A 5 -20.92 -9.93 2.76
CA ARG A 5 -19.66 -9.30 3.15
C ARG A 5 -18.61 -9.68 2.12
N VAL A 6 -18.12 -8.70 1.36
CA VAL A 6 -16.94 -8.87 0.49
C VAL A 6 -15.77 -9.21 1.39
N SER A 7 -15.33 -10.47 1.34
CA SER A 7 -14.10 -10.90 2.00
C SER A 7 -12.94 -10.45 1.15
N LEU A 8 -12.17 -9.46 1.64
CA LEU A 8 -10.92 -9.07 1.00
C LEU A 8 -9.96 -10.27 0.99
N PRO A 9 -9.40 -10.68 -0.16
CA PRO A 9 -8.33 -11.68 -0.17
C PRO A 9 -7.13 -11.12 0.61
N GLY A 10 -6.77 -11.70 1.77
CA GLY A 10 -5.56 -11.26 2.48
C GLY A 10 -5.49 -11.39 4.00
N VAL A 11 -6.48 -11.95 4.71
CA VAL A 11 -6.46 -12.03 6.19
C VAL A 11 -5.58 -13.16 6.75
N ARG A 12 -4.87 -13.94 5.92
CA ARG A 12 -4.04 -15.07 6.41
C ARG A 12 -2.73 -15.23 5.64
N SER A 13 -1.77 -14.34 5.90
CA SER A 13 -0.36 -14.75 5.89
C SER A 13 -0.03 -15.27 7.29
N PRO A 14 0.53 -16.48 7.45
CA PRO A 14 0.93 -16.98 8.76
C PRO A 14 2.13 -16.16 9.24
N GLY A 15 1.91 -15.25 10.19
CA GLY A 15 2.97 -14.50 10.86
C GLY A 15 2.62 -13.06 11.26
N ALA A 16 1.82 -12.35 10.47
CA ALA A 16 1.52 -10.93 10.73
C ALA A 16 0.02 -10.71 10.91
N GLY A 17 -0.46 -10.96 12.13
CA GLY A 17 -1.80 -10.59 12.56
C GLY A 17 -1.85 -9.13 13.02
N PHE A 18 -3.04 -8.64 13.32
CA PHE A 18 -3.21 -7.29 13.87
C PHE A 18 -2.64 -7.14 15.29
N ASP A 19 -2.33 -8.25 15.98
CA ASP A 19 -1.66 -8.25 17.27
C ASP A 19 -0.18 -7.83 17.19
N GLU A 20 0.40 -7.80 15.98
CA GLU A 20 1.75 -7.30 15.69
C GLU A 20 1.67 -6.23 14.57
N PRO A 21 1.23 -5.00 14.89
CA PRO A 21 0.87 -4.01 13.87
C PRO A 21 2.04 -3.60 12.96
N PHE A 22 3.26 -3.50 13.50
CA PHE A 22 4.44 -3.21 12.67
C PHE A 22 4.83 -4.38 11.75
N ALA A 23 4.72 -5.63 12.21
CA ALA A 23 4.94 -6.79 11.34
C ALA A 23 3.89 -6.84 10.22
N MET A 24 2.66 -6.39 10.50
CA MET A 24 1.61 -6.23 9.50
C MET A 24 1.94 -5.14 8.46
N LEU A 25 2.46 -3.99 8.89
CA LEU A 25 2.92 -2.91 8.01
C LEU A 25 4.09 -3.39 7.11
N GLU A 26 5.08 -4.07 7.69
CA GLU A 26 6.19 -4.68 6.94
C GLU A 26 5.67 -5.71 5.91
N ALA A 27 4.67 -6.52 6.28
CA ALA A 27 4.01 -7.43 5.35
C ALA A 27 3.17 -6.71 4.27
N CYS A 28 2.69 -5.49 4.52
CA CYS A 28 2.13 -4.63 3.48
C CYS A 28 3.22 -4.22 2.47
N HIS A 29 4.42 -3.84 2.91
CA HIS A 29 5.52 -3.51 1.99
C HIS A 29 5.92 -4.68 1.09
N GLU A 30 5.92 -5.91 1.60
CA GLU A 30 6.12 -7.10 0.75
C GLU A 30 5.05 -7.24 -0.34
N ARG A 31 3.80 -6.87 -0.04
CA ARG A 31 2.71 -6.88 -1.03
C ARG A 31 2.80 -5.71 -2.00
N VAL A 32 3.25 -4.54 -1.56
CA VAL A 32 3.55 -3.40 -2.45
C VAL A 32 4.61 -3.83 -3.47
N ARG A 33 5.74 -4.38 -3.01
CA ARG A 33 6.83 -4.87 -3.87
C ARG A 33 6.32 -5.86 -4.93
N ARG A 34 5.54 -6.87 -4.52
CA ARG A 34 4.96 -7.84 -5.46
C ARG A 34 4.02 -7.22 -6.49
N SER A 35 3.22 -6.24 -6.09
CA SER A 35 2.31 -5.54 -7.01
C SER A 35 3.06 -4.64 -7.99
N LEU A 36 4.15 -4.01 -7.56
CA LEU A 36 5.05 -3.24 -8.43
C LEU A 36 5.80 -4.16 -9.42
N ASP A 37 6.27 -5.32 -8.96
CA ASP A 37 6.89 -6.32 -9.83
C ASP A 37 5.90 -6.85 -10.87
N LEU A 38 4.65 -7.10 -10.48
CA LEU A 38 3.59 -7.50 -11.41
C LEU A 38 3.33 -6.41 -12.46
N LEU A 39 3.30 -5.14 -12.05
CA LEU A 39 3.16 -4.00 -12.97
C LEU A 39 4.33 -3.94 -13.96
N ALA A 40 5.58 -4.11 -13.49
CA ALA A 40 6.75 -4.13 -14.37
C ALA A 40 6.69 -5.28 -15.38
N ARG A 41 6.31 -6.49 -14.93
CA ARG A 41 6.14 -7.66 -15.81
C ARG A 41 5.02 -7.48 -16.81
N LEU A 42 3.90 -6.89 -16.41
CA LEU A 42 2.79 -6.57 -17.32
C LEU A 42 3.25 -5.64 -18.45
N ARG A 43 3.99 -4.58 -18.13
CA ARG A 43 4.51 -3.62 -19.11
C ARG A 43 5.43 -4.32 -20.12
N GLN A 44 6.35 -5.15 -19.64
CA GLN A 44 7.23 -5.94 -20.50
C GLN A 44 6.46 -6.95 -21.36
N TYR A 45 5.50 -7.67 -20.77
CA TYR A 45 4.68 -8.67 -21.47
C TYR A 45 3.89 -8.06 -22.63
N LEU A 46 3.34 -6.85 -22.45
CA LEU A 46 2.65 -6.13 -23.52
C LEU A 46 3.56 -5.76 -24.70
N GLN A 47 4.86 -5.57 -24.47
CA GLN A 47 5.84 -5.28 -25.53
C GLN A 47 6.26 -6.56 -26.27
N ASP A 48 6.52 -7.64 -25.53
CA ASP A 48 7.07 -8.87 -26.08
C ASP A 48 6.01 -9.78 -26.70
N THR A 49 4.84 -9.87 -26.06
CA THR A 49 3.77 -10.81 -26.41
C THR A 49 2.51 -10.10 -26.90
N GLY A 50 2.24 -8.90 -26.39
CA GLY A 50 1.01 -8.17 -26.66
C GLY A 50 -0.09 -8.50 -25.66
N TRP A 51 -1.28 -7.95 -25.91
CA TRP A 51 -2.42 -8.11 -25.01
C TRP A 51 -3.11 -9.46 -25.20
N ASP A 52 -3.42 -10.10 -24.06
CA ASP A 52 -4.31 -11.25 -23.93
C ASP A 52 -5.07 -11.18 -22.58
N GLU A 53 -5.81 -12.23 -22.23
CA GLU A 53 -6.53 -12.29 -20.95
C GLU A 53 -5.58 -12.30 -19.73
N SER A 54 -4.36 -12.81 -19.87
CA SER A 54 -3.36 -12.79 -18.81
C SER A 54 -2.91 -11.37 -18.49
N ALA A 55 -2.67 -10.56 -19.54
CA ALA A 55 -2.36 -9.13 -19.39
C ALA A 55 -3.52 -8.36 -18.76
N ALA A 56 -4.76 -8.66 -19.18
CA ALA A 56 -5.95 -8.04 -18.60
C ALA A 56 -6.10 -8.39 -17.11
N GLN A 57 -5.88 -9.65 -16.74
CA GLN A 57 -5.94 -10.10 -15.35
C GLN A 57 -4.86 -9.46 -14.49
N ALA A 58 -3.62 -9.39 -14.98
CA ALA A 58 -2.53 -8.71 -14.27
C ALA A 58 -2.85 -7.22 -14.02
N ALA A 59 -3.44 -6.52 -15.00
CA ALA A 59 -3.87 -5.13 -14.82
C ALA A 59 -4.93 -4.99 -13.72
N ARG A 60 -5.92 -5.88 -13.68
CA ARG A 60 -6.96 -5.91 -12.64
C ARG A 60 -6.42 -6.20 -11.25
N ASP A 61 -5.42 -7.07 -11.14
CA ASP A 61 -4.79 -7.38 -9.85
C ASP A 61 -3.97 -6.21 -9.31
N VAL A 62 -3.21 -5.51 -10.17
CA VAL A 62 -2.51 -4.28 -9.80
C VAL A 62 -3.51 -3.20 -9.35
N LEU A 63 -4.59 -2.99 -10.12
CA LEU A 63 -5.65 -2.03 -9.75
C LEU A 63 -6.24 -2.33 -8.37
N ARG A 64 -6.66 -3.57 -8.14
CA ARG A 64 -7.29 -3.97 -6.87
C ARG A 64 -6.39 -3.68 -5.67
N TYR A 65 -5.08 -3.87 -5.80
CA TYR A 65 -4.14 -3.60 -4.73
C TYR A 65 -4.04 -2.09 -4.43
N PHE A 66 -3.76 -1.29 -5.45
CA PHE A 66 -3.50 0.14 -5.26
C PHE A 66 -4.78 0.98 -5.07
N ASP A 67 -5.96 0.48 -5.44
CA ASP A 67 -7.24 1.13 -5.15
C ASP A 67 -7.72 0.93 -3.70
N ILE A 68 -7.27 -0.15 -3.04
CA ILE A 68 -7.84 -0.57 -1.75
C ILE A 68 -6.76 -0.70 -0.68
N ALA A 69 -5.77 -1.56 -0.92
CA ALA A 69 -4.82 -1.94 0.12
C ALA A 69 -3.80 -0.84 0.41
N ALA A 70 -3.25 -0.18 -0.62
CA ALA A 70 -2.26 0.87 -0.43
C ALA A 70 -2.82 2.12 0.30
N PRO A 71 -4.02 2.64 -0.03
CA PRO A 71 -4.61 3.74 0.73
C PRO A 71 -4.84 3.41 2.21
N LEU A 72 -5.33 2.21 2.53
CA LEU A 72 -5.53 1.76 3.92
C LEU A 72 -4.20 1.63 4.68
N HIS A 73 -3.12 1.29 3.99
CA HIS A 73 -1.79 1.21 4.58
C HIS A 73 -1.24 2.59 4.92
N HIS A 74 -1.28 3.55 3.97
CA HIS A 74 -0.90 4.93 4.25
C HIS A 74 -1.77 5.54 5.37
N GLU A 75 -3.08 5.25 5.39
CA GLU A 75 -3.98 5.70 6.46
C GLU A 75 -3.56 5.15 7.84
N ASP A 76 -3.05 3.91 7.93
CA ASP A 76 -2.54 3.39 9.19
C ASP A 76 -1.32 4.18 9.67
N GLU A 77 -0.42 4.57 8.77
CA GLU A 77 0.79 5.32 9.10
C GLU A 77 0.47 6.75 9.54
N GLU A 78 -0.40 7.42 8.79
CA GLU A 78 -0.87 8.79 9.09
C GLU A 78 -1.58 8.88 10.45
N LEU A 79 -2.29 7.82 10.85
CA LEU A 79 -3.02 7.78 12.12
C LEU A 79 -2.16 7.32 13.31
N HIS A 80 -1.26 6.36 13.10
CA HIS A 80 -0.64 5.63 14.21
C HIS A 80 0.88 5.75 14.29
N VAL A 81 1.55 5.95 13.15
CA VAL A 81 3.02 5.90 13.08
C VAL A 81 3.60 7.31 13.11
N PHE A 82 3.08 8.21 12.28
CA PHE A 82 3.60 9.57 12.14
C PHE A 82 3.27 10.50 13.32
N PRO A 83 2.05 10.50 13.91
CA PRO A 83 1.72 11.46 14.96
C PRO A 83 2.61 11.37 16.23
N PRO A 84 2.92 10.17 16.78
CA PRO A 84 3.83 10.04 17.92
C PRO A 84 5.22 10.63 17.66
N LEU A 85 5.73 10.47 16.44
CA LEU A 85 7.04 10.98 16.02
C LEU A 85 7.06 12.52 15.90
N LEU A 86 5.92 13.15 15.67
CA LEU A 86 5.80 14.61 15.59
C LEU A 86 5.47 15.28 16.93
N ALA A 87 4.84 14.55 17.86
CA ALA A 87 4.40 15.10 19.15
C ALA A 87 5.52 15.23 20.20
N GLY A 88 6.61 14.46 20.06
CA GLY A 88 7.73 14.46 20.99
C GLY A 88 8.79 15.54 20.74
N THR A 89 10.00 15.31 21.27
CA THR A 89 11.23 16.00 20.83
C THR A 89 12.04 15.05 19.95
N PRO A 90 11.57 14.74 18.72
CA PRO A 90 12.26 13.82 17.84
C PRO A 90 13.65 14.35 17.50
N GLU A 91 14.59 13.44 17.20
CA GLU A 91 15.80 13.81 16.50
C GLU A 91 15.42 14.60 15.24
N GLN A 92 16.10 15.72 14.97
CA GLN A 92 15.67 16.68 13.93
C GLN A 92 15.46 16.00 12.56
N GLY A 93 16.21 14.94 12.25
CA GLY A 93 16.07 14.16 11.02
C GLY A 93 14.76 13.37 10.91
N VAL A 94 14.22 12.86 12.02
CA VAL A 94 13.00 12.03 12.01
C VAL A 94 11.77 12.87 11.69
N ALA A 95 11.60 14.04 12.31
CA ALA A 95 10.45 14.90 12.03
C ALA A 95 10.45 15.43 10.58
N GLN A 96 11.63 15.72 10.03
CA GLN A 96 11.76 16.09 8.62
C GLN A 96 11.38 14.93 7.71
N LEU A 97 11.82 13.71 8.04
CA LEU A 97 11.52 12.52 7.26
C LEU A 97 10.03 12.19 7.28
N VAL A 98 9.35 12.30 8.43
CA VAL A 98 7.90 12.13 8.51
C VAL A 98 7.18 13.10 7.58
N ARG A 99 7.52 14.41 7.61
CA ARG A 99 6.90 15.39 6.70
C ARG A 99 7.17 15.09 5.23
N GLN A 100 8.35 14.54 4.91
CA GLN A 100 8.66 14.08 3.55
C GLN A 100 7.73 12.93 3.15
N LEU A 101 7.56 11.92 4.00
CA LEU A 101 6.70 10.75 3.73
C LEU A 101 5.22 11.13 3.58
N GLN A 102 4.72 12.06 4.41
CA GLN A 102 3.37 12.61 4.23
C GLN A 102 3.22 13.31 2.87
N SER A 103 4.24 14.06 2.45
CA SER A 103 4.26 14.66 1.12
C SER A 103 4.38 13.62 0.01
N ASP A 104 5.05 12.50 0.25
CA ASP A 104 5.15 11.39 -0.68
C ASP A 104 3.77 10.72 -0.84
N HIS A 105 3.03 10.46 0.23
CA HIS A 105 1.66 9.91 0.17
C HIS A 105 0.74 10.71 -0.74
N VAL A 106 0.76 12.05 -0.64
CA VAL A 106 -0.02 12.94 -1.52
C VAL A 106 0.41 12.77 -2.98
N GLN A 107 1.71 12.83 -3.25
CA GLN A 107 2.24 12.66 -4.61
C GLN A 107 1.97 11.27 -5.19
N MET A 108 1.99 10.23 -4.35
CA MET A 108 1.70 8.85 -4.73
C MET A 108 0.23 8.69 -5.12
N ALA A 109 -0.69 9.31 -4.36
CA ALA A 109 -2.12 9.34 -4.71
C ALA A 109 -2.36 10.07 -6.05
N GLU A 110 -1.70 11.21 -6.28
CA GLU A 110 -1.78 11.95 -7.55
C GLU A 110 -1.23 11.13 -8.74
N ARG A 111 -0.07 10.50 -8.55
CA ARG A 111 0.56 9.63 -9.56
C ARG A 111 -0.30 8.41 -9.86
N TRP A 112 -0.93 7.82 -8.84
CA TRP A 112 -1.87 6.72 -9.02
C TRP A 112 -3.08 7.16 -9.85
N ALA A 113 -3.69 8.31 -9.52
CA ALA A 113 -4.83 8.83 -10.29
C ALA A 113 -4.49 9.02 -11.78
N ALA A 114 -3.26 9.48 -12.09
CA ALA A 114 -2.79 9.64 -13.46
C ALA A 114 -2.51 8.30 -14.18
N ALA A 115 -2.05 7.27 -13.46
CA ALA A 115 -1.69 5.97 -14.03
C ALA A 115 -2.87 5.00 -14.15
N ARG A 116 -3.83 5.08 -13.21
CA ARG A 116 -4.93 4.12 -13.01
C ARG A 116 -5.76 3.87 -14.27
N GLY A 117 -6.10 4.93 -15.01
CA GLY A 117 -6.96 4.83 -16.20
C GLY A 117 -6.41 3.89 -17.27
N ALA A 118 -5.09 3.82 -17.45
CA ALA A 118 -4.48 2.92 -18.42
C ALA A 118 -4.65 1.44 -18.03
N LEU A 119 -4.49 1.13 -16.75
CA LEU A 119 -4.70 -0.23 -16.24
C LEU A 119 -6.18 -0.64 -16.30
N GLN A 120 -7.10 0.30 -16.07
CA GLN A 120 -8.54 0.03 -16.24
C GLN A 120 -8.85 -0.36 -17.69
N ALA A 121 -8.36 0.44 -18.64
CA ALA A 121 -8.58 0.17 -20.05
C ALA A 121 -7.93 -1.14 -20.53
N LEU A 122 -6.75 -1.50 -20.01
CA LEU A 122 -6.13 -2.80 -20.26
C LEU A 122 -6.95 -3.97 -19.68
N GLY A 123 -7.44 -3.80 -18.45
CA GLY A 123 -8.24 -4.81 -17.74
C GLY A 123 -9.60 -5.06 -18.37
N GLU A 124 -10.20 -4.03 -19.00
CA GLU A 124 -11.43 -4.11 -19.78
C GLU A 124 -11.18 -4.57 -21.24
N GLY A 125 -9.94 -4.50 -21.69
CA GLY A 125 -9.57 -4.79 -23.07
C GLY A 125 -9.98 -3.71 -24.08
N SER A 126 -10.27 -2.50 -23.61
CA SER A 126 -10.57 -1.34 -24.48
C SER A 126 -9.30 -0.77 -25.12
N ILE A 127 -8.12 -1.04 -24.55
CA ILE A 127 -6.83 -0.87 -25.19
C ILE A 127 -6.04 -2.19 -25.18
N ARG A 128 -5.17 -2.37 -26.17
CA ARG A 128 -4.31 -3.55 -26.34
C ARG A 128 -2.81 -3.25 -26.17
N ALA A 129 -2.46 -1.98 -25.98
CA ALA A 129 -1.09 -1.51 -25.81
C ALA A 129 -1.10 -0.19 -25.03
N LEU A 130 0.01 0.12 -24.37
CA LEU A 130 0.22 1.37 -23.64
C LEU A 130 0.79 2.43 -24.59
N ALA A 131 0.20 3.62 -24.58
CA ALA A 131 0.79 4.79 -25.21
C ALA A 131 2.01 5.28 -24.38
N PRO A 132 3.00 5.98 -24.98
CA PRO A 132 4.19 6.44 -24.26
C PRO A 132 3.89 7.26 -23.00
N GLY A 133 2.84 8.09 -23.02
CA GLY A 133 2.42 8.87 -21.85
C GLY A 133 1.88 8.01 -20.70
N GLN A 134 1.19 6.90 -21.02
CA GLN A 134 0.65 5.95 -20.04
C GLN A 134 1.78 5.11 -19.45
N GLU A 135 2.70 4.64 -20.29
CA GLU A 135 3.92 3.94 -19.88
C GLU A 135 4.72 4.76 -18.86
N ALA A 136 4.98 6.03 -19.19
CA ALA A 136 5.71 6.94 -18.32
C ALA A 136 4.95 7.27 -17.02
N ALA A 137 3.61 7.28 -17.03
CA ALA A 137 2.82 7.48 -15.82
C ALA A 137 2.93 6.30 -14.86
N LEU A 138 2.85 5.07 -15.37
CA LEU A 138 3.02 3.84 -14.58
C LEU A 138 4.44 3.74 -14.01
N GLU A 139 5.45 4.10 -14.79
CA GLU A 139 6.84 4.14 -14.34
C GLU A 139 7.06 5.17 -13.23
N ARG A 140 6.54 6.40 -13.40
CA ARG A 140 6.64 7.46 -12.38
C ARG A 140 5.92 7.10 -11.08
N PHE A 141 4.84 6.34 -11.17
CA PHE A 141 4.15 5.81 -9.99
C PHE A 141 5.00 4.75 -9.31
N ALA A 142 5.51 3.75 -10.05
CA ALA A 142 6.32 2.69 -9.46
C ALA A 142 7.58 3.21 -8.74
N HIS A 143 8.28 4.18 -9.33
CA HIS A 143 9.49 4.78 -8.75
C HIS A 143 9.24 5.55 -7.44
N SER A 144 8.01 5.97 -7.15
CA SER A 144 7.71 6.70 -5.92
C SER A 144 7.84 5.85 -4.65
N TYR A 145 7.74 4.52 -4.78
CA TYR A 145 7.76 3.61 -3.63
C TYR A 145 9.16 3.23 -3.13
N GLU A 146 10.20 3.29 -3.97
CA GLU A 146 11.51 2.73 -3.63
C GLU A 146 12.14 3.43 -2.42
N SER A 147 12.33 4.75 -2.50
CA SER A 147 12.92 5.50 -1.39
C SER A 147 11.94 5.64 -0.22
N HIS A 148 10.65 5.66 -0.50
CA HIS A 148 9.58 5.80 0.50
C HIS A 148 9.60 4.63 1.48
N MET A 149 9.41 3.39 0.98
CA MET A 149 9.42 2.19 1.82
C MET A 149 10.76 2.00 2.53
N ARG A 150 11.88 2.35 1.88
CA ARG A 150 13.20 2.26 2.52
C ARG A 150 13.30 3.17 3.74
N HIS A 151 12.80 4.39 3.65
CA HIS A 151 12.80 5.33 4.78
C HIS A 151 11.86 4.86 5.91
N GLU A 152 10.73 4.27 5.55
CA GLU A 152 9.79 3.70 6.52
C GLU A 152 10.40 2.53 7.26
N ASP A 153 10.86 1.51 6.53
CA ASP A 153 11.42 0.27 7.07
C ASP A 153 12.68 0.53 7.92
N ALA A 154 13.60 1.37 7.43
CA ALA A 154 14.91 1.54 8.05
C ALA A 154 14.93 2.56 9.19
N THR A 155 14.01 3.52 9.19
CA THR A 155 14.08 4.69 10.09
C THR A 155 12.78 4.90 10.86
N ILE A 156 11.65 5.03 10.18
CA ILE A 156 10.40 5.44 10.82
C ILE A 156 9.81 4.34 11.69
N TYR A 157 9.71 3.11 11.20
CA TYR A 157 9.13 2.02 11.99
C TYR A 157 9.94 1.71 13.25
N PRO A 158 11.29 1.63 13.21
CA PRO A 158 12.09 1.49 14.42
C PRO A 158 11.87 2.66 15.41
N ALA A 159 11.84 3.90 14.91
CA ALA A 159 11.65 5.08 15.75
C ALA A 159 10.26 5.09 16.41
N ALA A 160 9.20 4.79 15.65
CA ALA A 160 7.84 4.76 16.18
C ALA A 160 7.68 3.62 17.20
N ARG A 161 8.20 2.42 16.90
CA ARG A 161 8.16 1.27 17.82
C ARG A 161 8.84 1.55 19.15
N ALA A 162 9.89 2.39 19.17
CA ALA A 162 10.57 2.79 20.40
C ALA A 162 9.75 3.75 21.28
N LEU A 163 8.73 4.42 20.71
CA LEU A 163 7.85 5.36 21.43
C LEU A 163 6.53 4.72 21.88
N LEU A 164 6.07 3.68 21.19
CA LEU A 164 4.77 3.06 21.43
C LEU A 164 4.88 1.88 22.41
N ASP A 165 4.23 1.99 23.56
CA ASP A 165 4.10 0.87 24.49
C ASP A 165 3.18 -0.25 23.95
N ALA A 166 3.14 -1.38 24.65
CA ALA A 166 2.39 -2.56 24.21
C ALA A 166 0.88 -2.31 24.13
N GLU A 167 0.32 -1.52 25.04
CA GLU A 167 -1.12 -1.19 25.04
C GLU A 167 -1.47 -0.33 23.83
N THR A 168 -0.64 0.67 23.51
CA THR A 168 -0.85 1.53 22.34
C THR A 168 -0.70 0.76 21.04
N GLN A 169 0.28 -0.14 20.94
CA GLN A 169 0.42 -1.03 19.77
C GLN A 169 -0.78 -1.97 19.60
N GLN A 170 -1.33 -2.49 20.70
CA GLN A 170 -2.53 -3.31 20.65
C GLN A 170 -3.75 -2.50 20.15
N ALA A 171 -3.93 -1.27 20.63
CA ALA A 171 -5.00 -0.39 20.17
C ALA A 171 -4.86 -0.04 18.67
N MET A 172 -3.64 0.31 18.23
CA MET A 172 -3.31 0.52 16.81
C MET A 172 -3.72 -0.69 15.97
N GLY A 173 -3.33 -1.90 16.38
CA GLY A 173 -3.68 -3.14 15.71
C GLY A 173 -5.19 -3.35 15.56
N GLN A 174 -5.95 -3.13 16.63
CA GLN A 174 -7.41 -3.25 16.60
C GLN A 174 -8.06 -2.27 15.63
N GLU A 175 -7.60 -1.02 15.58
CA GLU A 175 -8.11 -0.03 14.64
C GLU A 175 -7.76 -0.37 13.18
N MET A 176 -6.52 -0.82 12.93
CA MET A 176 -6.11 -1.32 11.61
C MET A 176 -7.01 -2.46 11.14
N ALA A 177 -7.41 -3.36 12.06
CA ALA A 177 -8.32 -4.46 11.79
C ALA A 177 -9.73 -3.98 11.44
N GLN A 178 -10.24 -3.02 12.21
CA GLN A 178 -11.56 -2.41 11.98
C GLN A 178 -11.64 -1.71 10.63
N ARG A 179 -10.60 -0.96 10.22
CA ARG A 179 -10.49 -0.34 8.89
C ARG A 179 -10.61 -1.35 7.75
N ARG A 180 -10.29 -2.63 8.01
CA ARG A 180 -10.35 -3.73 7.04
C ARG A 180 -11.59 -4.62 7.21
N GLY A 181 -12.57 -4.19 8.03
CA GLY A 181 -13.83 -4.87 8.23
C GLY A 181 -13.75 -6.12 9.12
N ALA A 182 -12.61 -6.37 9.77
CA ALA A 182 -12.53 -7.40 10.80
C ALA A 182 -13.31 -6.92 12.02
N SER A 183 -14.52 -7.44 12.22
CA SER A 183 -15.27 -7.20 13.45
C SER A 183 -14.47 -7.80 14.61
N GLY A 184 -14.02 -6.96 15.55
CA GLY A 184 -13.34 -7.41 16.77
C GLY A 184 -14.22 -8.39 17.53
N SER A 185 -13.93 -9.69 17.41
CA SER A 185 -14.50 -10.69 18.30
C SER A 185 -13.70 -10.65 19.59
N LEU A 186 -14.06 -9.72 20.47
CA LEU A 186 -13.81 -9.86 21.90
C LEU A 186 -14.68 -11.03 22.38
N SER A 187 -14.13 -12.24 22.33
CA SER A 187 -14.69 -13.34 23.11
C SER A 187 -14.41 -13.06 24.58
N LYS A 188 -15.51 -12.89 25.32
CA LYS A 188 -15.56 -12.94 26.78
C LYS A 188 -14.98 -14.24 27.34
#